data_AF-A0A9X4QKU3-F1
#
_entry.id   AF-A0A9X4QKU3-F1
#
_cell.length_a   1.000
_cell.length_b   1.000
_cell.length_c   1.000
_cell.angle_alpha   90.00
_cell.angle_beta   90.00
_cell.angle_gamma   90.00
#
_symmetry.space_group_name_H-M   'P 1'
#
loop_
_entity.id
_entity.type
_entity.pdbx_description
1 polymer ?
#
loop_
_entity_poly.entity_id
_entity_poly.type
_entity_poly.pdbx_seq_one_letter_code
_entity_poly.pdbx_strand_id
1 'polypeptide(L)'
;MAGEALLTPGDVSVIRRYVRTKYAPMPATNQAEIVADAIVRTIRRRLPEWPEALRADVADRLVASCVVGEQREVYPQDVLRVCGDLTLADEAHAASLLRWLNERTAAAWTLERIARRTEKGLVLKPDLAAELDSESNANDSASSLEAAHGGTAGLDNASTTLGADGIVVAASVVHSAADVNRMPRSGWLAPAALRPLVLAAVLMLAAAGVLLTSIQRSDSEAESPRPESAANPAAQQTVRQAAGTAPFAYLPFDAEAVKSYLKGRDSMLAERPYFEAIVESARQHGIDPLLLFAVAGQEQGFVPKSAKKAKQIANNPFNVFNSWETYNTDIGDSSGIAAKLLAKLAAGIPEGEEPFAWMNRTYAEDPLWSDGVRAIYAKLQSIGREQGE
;
A
#
# COMPACT_ATOMS: atom_id res chain seq x y z
N MET A 1 3.44 26.67 -0.26
CA MET A 1 2.30 25.91 0.27
C MET A 1 2.32 24.53 -0.39
N ALA A 2 3.16 23.64 0.11
CA ALA A 2 3.27 22.29 -0.43
C ALA A 2 2.14 21.42 0.17
N GLY A 3 1.43 20.64 -0.66
CA GLY A 3 0.51 19.60 -0.17
C GLY A 3 1.26 18.48 0.54
N GLU A 4 0.53 17.50 1.08
CA GLU A 4 1.12 16.34 1.76
C GLU A 4 2.14 15.61 0.86
N ALA A 5 3.29 15.24 1.41
CA ALA A 5 4.35 14.58 0.67
C ALA A 5 3.92 13.19 0.17
N LEU A 6 4.22 12.89 -1.10
CA LEU A 6 4.04 11.57 -1.70
C LEU A 6 5.06 10.56 -1.17
N LEU A 7 6.25 11.01 -0.77
CA LEU A 7 7.25 10.15 -0.17
C LEU A 7 8.12 10.96 0.78
N THR A 8 8.21 10.50 2.04
CA THR A 8 9.03 11.11 3.09
C THR A 8 10.29 10.27 3.37
N PRO A 9 11.33 10.81 4.05
CA PRO A 9 12.47 10.02 4.50
C PRO A 9 12.04 8.97 5.54
N GLY A 10 10.94 9.23 6.26
CA GLY A 10 10.28 8.28 7.15
C GLY A 10 9.80 7.04 6.41
N ASP A 11 9.07 7.22 5.30
CA ASP A 11 8.58 6.13 4.45
C ASP A 11 9.76 5.26 3.94
N VAL A 12 10.82 5.91 3.44
CA VAL A 12 12.03 5.21 2.97
C VAL A 12 12.71 4.42 4.09
N SER A 13 12.75 4.99 5.30
CA SER A 13 13.33 4.32 6.47
C SER A 13 12.52 3.10 6.91
N VAL A 14 11.19 3.19 6.86
CA VAL A 14 10.27 2.08 7.13
C VAL A 14 10.47 0.97 6.10
N ILE A 15 10.49 1.30 4.80
CA ILE A 15 10.73 0.35 3.71
C ILE A 15 12.08 -0.37 3.91
N ARG A 16 13.17 0.36 4.13
CA ARG A 16 14.50 -0.25 4.35
C ARG A 16 14.52 -1.16 5.57
N ARG A 17 13.92 -0.73 6.68
CA ARG A 17 13.86 -1.54 7.91
C ARG A 17 13.10 -2.83 7.67
N TYR A 18 11.93 -2.73 7.03
CA TYR A 18 11.11 -3.89 6.68
C TYR A 18 11.88 -4.88 5.81
N VAL A 19 12.50 -4.40 4.71
CA VAL A 19 13.26 -5.26 3.80
C VAL A 19 14.43 -5.93 4.52
N ARG A 20 15.20 -5.19 5.31
CA ARG A 20 16.34 -5.74 6.06
C ARG A 20 15.92 -6.82 7.05
N THR A 21 14.77 -6.66 7.69
CA THR A 21 14.27 -7.64 8.66
C THR A 21 13.64 -8.86 7.97
N LYS A 22 12.80 -8.66 6.95
CA LYS A 22 12.11 -9.75 6.25
C LYS A 22 13.05 -10.55 5.34
N TYR A 23 14.05 -9.91 4.74
CA TYR A 23 14.99 -10.52 3.79
C TYR A 23 16.43 -10.55 4.33
N ALA A 24 16.62 -10.66 5.65
CA ALA A 24 17.94 -10.68 6.29
C ALA A 24 18.96 -11.68 5.70
N PRO A 25 18.57 -12.90 5.26
CA PRO A 25 19.52 -13.86 4.66
C PRO A 25 20.02 -13.46 3.25
N MET A 26 19.38 -12.49 2.61
CA MET A 26 19.66 -12.08 1.24
C MET A 26 20.85 -11.10 1.18
N PRO A 27 21.70 -11.13 0.14
CA PRO A 27 22.76 -10.15 -0.05
C PRO A 27 22.24 -8.71 -0.07
N ALA A 28 23.04 -7.77 0.46
CA ALA A 28 22.68 -6.36 0.58
C ALA A 28 22.31 -5.71 -0.77
N THR A 29 22.95 -6.13 -1.87
CA THR A 29 22.64 -5.65 -3.23
C THR A 29 21.20 -5.96 -3.63
N ASN A 30 20.75 -7.20 -3.41
CA ASN A 30 19.38 -7.60 -3.75
C ASN A 30 18.37 -6.93 -2.80
N GLN A 31 18.73 -6.75 -1.53
CA GLN A 31 17.89 -5.96 -0.61
C GLN A 31 17.73 -4.52 -1.11
N ALA A 32 18.79 -3.90 -1.65
CA ALA A 32 18.72 -2.55 -2.21
C ALA A 32 17.81 -2.47 -3.44
N GLU A 33 17.82 -3.49 -4.31
CA GLU A 33 16.89 -3.59 -5.44
C GLU A 33 15.43 -3.66 -4.97
N ILE A 34 15.14 -4.49 -3.96
CA ILE A 34 13.79 -4.59 -3.37
C ILE A 34 13.35 -3.25 -2.76
N VAL A 35 14.27 -2.54 -2.09
CA VAL A 35 13.98 -1.21 -1.55
C VAL A 35 13.67 -0.20 -2.67
N ALA A 36 14.46 -0.20 -3.75
CA ALA A 36 14.25 0.70 -4.87
C ALA A 36 12.89 0.46 -5.54
N ASP A 37 12.56 -0.81 -5.80
CA ASP A 37 11.27 -1.22 -6.35
C ASP A 37 10.10 -0.82 -5.43
N ALA A 38 10.23 -1.03 -4.11
CA ALA A 38 9.21 -0.63 -3.14
C ALA A 38 9.00 0.89 -3.08
N ILE A 39 10.07 1.69 -3.23
CA ILE A 39 9.99 3.16 -3.31
C ILE A 39 9.23 3.59 -4.57
N VAL A 40 9.60 3.06 -5.73
CA VAL A 40 8.93 3.34 -7.01
C VAL A 40 7.44 2.99 -6.89
N ARG A 41 7.12 1.81 -6.36
CA ARG A 41 5.73 1.35 -6.19
C ARG A 41 4.93 2.24 -5.23
N THR A 42 5.55 2.70 -4.15
CA THR A 42 4.92 3.63 -3.18
C THR A 42 4.53 4.94 -3.85
N ILE A 43 5.42 5.53 -4.67
CA ILE A 43 5.11 6.74 -5.44
C ILE A 43 3.98 6.46 -6.43
N ARG A 44 4.06 5.37 -7.20
CA ARG A 44 3.06 5.01 -8.23
C ARG A 44 1.65 4.90 -7.67
N ARG A 45 1.47 4.31 -6.48
CA ARG A 45 0.16 4.20 -5.82
C ARG A 45 -0.44 5.54 -5.41
N ARG A 46 0.39 6.57 -5.22
CA ARG A 46 -0.05 7.91 -4.80
C ARG A 46 -0.27 8.87 -5.96
N LEU A 47 0.05 8.47 -7.19
CA LEU A 47 -0.20 9.24 -8.42
C LEU A 47 -1.69 9.23 -8.81
N PRO A 48 -2.12 10.15 -9.70
CA PRO A 48 -3.46 10.13 -10.27
C PRO A 48 -3.82 8.79 -10.94
N GLU A 49 -5.12 8.54 -11.09
CA GLU A 49 -5.64 7.39 -11.82
C GLU A 49 -5.36 7.53 -13.32
N TRP A 50 -4.16 7.11 -13.71
CA TRP A 50 -3.66 7.08 -15.08
C TRP A 50 -3.34 5.64 -15.52
N PRO A 51 -3.22 5.40 -16.85
CA PRO A 51 -2.70 4.15 -17.37
C PRO A 51 -1.34 3.80 -16.76
N GLU A 52 -1.12 2.50 -16.59
CA GLU A 52 0.04 1.98 -15.86
C GLU A 52 1.38 2.42 -16.43
N ALA A 53 1.47 2.53 -17.76
CA ALA A 53 2.63 3.01 -18.47
C ALA A 53 2.97 4.47 -18.11
N LEU A 54 1.97 5.34 -18.00
CA LEU A 54 2.17 6.75 -17.64
C LEU A 54 2.56 6.89 -16.16
N ARG A 55 1.92 6.13 -15.26
CA ARG A 55 2.31 6.11 -13.84
C ARG A 55 3.74 5.60 -13.64
N ALA A 56 4.18 4.61 -14.42
CA ALA A 56 5.55 4.11 -14.39
C ALA A 56 6.55 5.21 -14.75
N ASP A 57 6.39 5.85 -15.91
CA ASP A 57 7.31 6.88 -16.41
C ASP A 57 7.38 8.09 -15.45
N VAL A 58 6.23 8.55 -14.95
CA VAL A 58 6.19 9.64 -13.97
C VAL A 58 6.93 9.25 -12.68
N ALA A 59 6.69 8.05 -12.14
CA ALA A 59 7.34 7.62 -10.91
C ALA A 59 8.85 7.45 -11.06
N ASP A 60 9.32 6.87 -12.17
CA ASP A 60 10.75 6.70 -12.44
C ASP A 60 11.46 8.07 -12.51
N ARG A 61 10.83 9.06 -13.16
CA ARG A 61 11.36 10.43 -13.20
C ARG A 61 11.38 11.09 -11.84
N LEU A 62 10.33 10.93 -11.02
CA LEU A 62 10.29 11.46 -9.66
C LEU A 62 11.36 10.84 -8.76
N VAL A 63 11.59 9.53 -8.89
CA VAL A 63 12.67 8.85 -8.15
C VAL A 63 14.02 9.38 -8.61
N ALA A 64 14.27 9.45 -9.91
CA ALA A 64 15.53 9.93 -10.46
C ALA A 64 15.82 11.39 -10.04
N SER A 65 14.84 12.29 -10.14
CA SER A 65 15.02 13.70 -9.81
C SER A 65 15.03 13.96 -8.31
N CYS A 66 13.98 13.56 -7.59
CA CYS A 66 13.78 13.98 -6.20
C CYS A 66 14.52 13.07 -5.21
N VAL A 67 14.45 11.76 -5.39
CA VAL A 67 14.97 10.79 -4.42
C VAL A 67 16.47 10.56 -4.62
N VAL A 68 16.91 10.35 -5.86
CA VAL A 68 18.32 10.08 -6.20
C VAL A 68 19.11 11.37 -6.39
N GLY A 69 18.60 12.28 -7.22
CA GLY A 69 19.28 13.52 -7.56
C GLY A 69 19.31 14.53 -6.42
N GLU A 70 18.13 14.96 -5.98
CA GLU A 70 17.95 16.03 -4.98
C GLU A 70 17.96 15.52 -3.53
N GLN A 71 17.82 14.20 -3.31
CA GLN A 71 17.74 13.54 -2.00
C GLN A 71 16.74 14.20 -1.03
N ARG A 72 15.56 14.53 -1.55
CA ARG A 72 14.49 15.17 -0.78
C ARG A 72 13.16 14.45 -0.93
N GLU A 73 12.19 14.93 -0.16
CA GLU A 73 10.80 14.52 -0.23
C GLU A 73 10.19 14.77 -1.61
N VAL A 74 9.27 13.87 -1.98
CA VAL A 74 8.49 14.00 -3.21
C VAL A 74 7.16 14.65 -2.87
N TYR A 75 6.83 15.76 -3.51
CA TYR A 75 5.61 16.52 -3.28
C TYR A 75 4.67 16.53 -4.50
N PRO A 76 3.38 16.88 -4.33
CA PRO A 76 2.46 16.95 -5.47
C PRO A 76 2.91 17.92 -6.57
N GLN A 77 3.68 18.95 -6.22
CA GLN A 77 4.23 19.89 -7.20
C GLN A 77 5.32 19.27 -8.09
N ASP A 78 6.00 18.23 -7.62
CA ASP A 78 6.99 17.51 -8.42
C ASP A 78 6.32 16.70 -9.53
N VAL A 79 5.13 16.16 -9.25
CA VAL A 79 4.31 15.48 -10.27
C VAL A 79 3.97 16.46 -11.39
N LEU A 80 3.52 17.67 -11.03
CA LEU A 80 3.25 18.73 -12.00
C LEU A 80 4.49 19.08 -12.83
N ARG A 81 5.66 19.21 -12.20
CA ARG A 81 6.93 19.49 -12.89
C ARG A 81 7.26 18.39 -13.90
N VAL A 82 7.20 17.13 -13.48
CA VAL A 82 7.49 15.97 -14.34
C VAL A 82 6.47 15.85 -15.48
N CYS A 83 5.19 16.13 -15.22
CA CYS A 83 4.15 16.17 -16.25
C CYS A 83 4.31 17.34 -17.22
N GLY A 84 5.04 18.40 -16.88
CA GLY A 84 5.41 19.43 -17.85
C GLY A 84 6.39 18.94 -18.91
N ASP A 85 7.20 17.94 -18.58
CA ASP A 85 8.15 17.31 -19.50
C ASP A 85 7.56 16.12 -20.26
N LEU A 86 6.43 15.60 -19.80
CA LEU A 86 5.66 14.53 -20.44
C LEU A 86 4.49 15.16 -21.16
N THR A 87 4.48 15.17 -22.48
CA THR A 87 3.31 15.63 -23.23
C THR A 87 2.08 14.83 -22.78
N LEU A 88 1.20 15.43 -21.98
CA LEU A 88 -0.09 14.86 -21.61
C LEU A 88 -0.97 14.89 -22.87
N ALA A 89 -0.84 13.86 -23.70
CA ALA A 89 -1.47 13.80 -25.01
C ALA A 89 -3.01 13.66 -24.97
N ASP A 90 -3.56 13.42 -23.79
CA ASP A 90 -4.98 13.11 -23.57
C ASP A 90 -5.57 14.06 -22.53
N GLU A 91 -6.70 14.66 -22.88
CA GLU A 91 -7.49 15.56 -22.04
C GLU A 91 -7.97 14.88 -20.76
N ALA A 92 -8.26 13.57 -20.82
CA ALA A 92 -8.63 12.79 -19.64
C ALA A 92 -7.50 12.75 -18.60
N HIS A 93 -6.24 12.68 -19.04
CA HIS A 93 -5.10 12.69 -18.11
C HIS A 93 -4.92 14.04 -17.42
N ALA A 94 -5.14 15.14 -18.15
CA ALA A 94 -5.08 16.49 -17.60
C ALA A 94 -6.20 16.76 -16.59
N ALA A 95 -7.42 16.29 -16.87
CA ALA A 95 -8.53 16.35 -15.93
C ALA A 95 -8.27 15.53 -14.65
N SER A 96 -7.74 14.31 -14.79
CA SER A 96 -7.32 13.49 -13.65
C SER A 96 -6.22 14.15 -12.81
N LEU A 97 -5.25 14.82 -13.46
CA LEU A 97 -4.21 15.58 -12.76
C LEU A 97 -4.80 16.73 -11.94
N LEU A 98 -5.69 17.50 -12.55
CA LEU A 98 -6.32 18.67 -11.92
C LEU A 98 -7.11 18.26 -10.68
N ARG A 99 -7.95 17.23 -10.81
CA ARG A 99 -8.73 16.69 -9.70
C ARG A 99 -7.83 16.25 -8.55
N TRP A 100 -6.83 15.43 -8.86
CA TRP A 100 -5.86 14.93 -7.89
C TRP A 100 -5.06 16.04 -7.19
N LEU A 101 -4.67 17.10 -7.91
CA LEU A 101 -3.97 18.25 -7.32
C LEU A 101 -4.86 19.03 -6.35
N ASN A 102 -6.14 19.24 -6.69
CA ASN A 102 -7.10 19.94 -5.84
C ASN A 102 -7.48 19.12 -4.60
N GLU A 103 -7.49 17.78 -4.68
CA GLU A 103 -7.70 16.91 -3.52
C GLU A 103 -6.53 16.91 -2.54
N ARG A 104 -5.30 17.07 -3.04
CA ARG A 104 -4.07 16.91 -2.24
C ARG A 104 -3.37 18.21 -1.87
N THR A 105 -3.85 19.34 -2.37
CA THR A 105 -3.26 20.64 -2.07
C THR A 105 -4.35 21.65 -1.71
N ALA A 106 -4.06 22.54 -0.78
CA ALA A 106 -4.97 23.62 -0.40
C ALA A 106 -5.07 24.74 -1.46
N ALA A 107 -4.43 24.57 -2.62
CA ALA A 107 -4.44 25.57 -3.68
C ALA A 107 -5.56 25.25 -4.67
N ALA A 108 -6.35 26.26 -5.03
CA ALA A 108 -7.27 26.17 -6.16
C ALA A 108 -6.46 26.14 -7.47
N TRP A 109 -6.22 24.93 -7.99
CA TRP A 109 -5.62 24.73 -9.30
C TRP A 109 -6.68 24.85 -10.39
N THR A 110 -6.28 25.43 -11.52
CA THR A 110 -7.03 25.46 -12.78
C THR A 110 -6.12 24.95 -13.89
N LEU A 111 -6.69 24.50 -15.02
CA LEU A 111 -5.89 24.06 -16.18
C LEU A 111 -4.95 25.17 -16.68
N GLU A 112 -5.42 26.41 -16.68
CA GLU A 112 -4.61 27.58 -17.06
C GLU A 112 -3.43 27.80 -16.11
N ARG A 113 -3.63 27.60 -14.80
CA ARG A 113 -2.57 27.70 -13.78
C ARG A 113 -1.57 26.54 -13.88
N ILE A 114 -2.02 25.35 -14.25
CA ILE A 114 -1.16 24.19 -14.57
C ILE A 114 -0.30 24.52 -15.79
N ALA A 115 -0.92 24.98 -16.88
CA ALA A 115 -0.23 25.31 -18.13
C ALA A 115 0.82 26.41 -17.97
N ARG A 116 0.56 27.44 -17.15
CA ARG A 116 1.53 28.51 -16.84
C ARG A 116 2.73 28.06 -16.02
N ARG A 117 2.63 26.93 -15.30
CA ARG A 117 3.66 26.50 -14.33
C ARG A 117 4.56 25.38 -14.85
N THR A 118 4.15 24.70 -15.92
CA THR A 118 5.01 23.81 -16.68
C THR A 118 5.93 24.65 -17.58
N GLU A 119 7.25 24.54 -17.44
CA GLU A 119 8.24 25.39 -18.17
C GLU A 119 8.10 25.35 -19.70
N LYS A 120 7.46 24.31 -20.26
CA LYS A 120 7.22 24.13 -21.71
C LYS A 120 5.77 24.34 -22.14
N GLY A 121 4.87 24.69 -21.22
CA GLY A 121 3.43 24.75 -21.45
C GLY A 121 2.78 23.37 -21.54
N LEU A 122 1.73 23.13 -20.76
CA LEU A 122 0.86 21.97 -20.96
C LEU A 122 0.16 22.17 -22.31
N VAL A 123 0.52 21.41 -23.34
CA VAL A 123 -0.14 21.50 -24.65
C VAL A 123 -1.49 20.83 -24.54
N LEU A 124 -2.50 21.60 -24.14
CA LEU A 124 -3.91 21.22 -24.19
C LEU A 124 -4.42 21.48 -25.61
N LYS A 125 -5.26 20.59 -26.14
CA LYS A 125 -5.96 20.86 -27.40
C LYS A 125 -6.93 22.05 -27.20
N PRO A 126 -7.08 22.93 -28.21
CA PRO A 126 -7.77 24.22 -28.06
C PRO A 126 -9.28 24.14 -27.78
N ASP A 127 -9.93 23.00 -28.01
CA ASP A 127 -11.40 22.90 -27.90
C ASP A 127 -11.93 22.97 -26.45
N LEU A 128 -11.14 22.58 -25.43
CA LEU A 128 -11.60 22.53 -24.03
C LEU A 128 -11.43 23.84 -23.24
N ALA A 129 -10.61 24.78 -23.72
CA ALA A 129 -10.45 26.09 -23.07
C ALA A 129 -11.76 26.90 -23.10
N ALA A 130 -12.65 26.62 -24.06
CA ALA A 130 -13.93 27.30 -24.23
C ALA A 130 -15.09 26.65 -23.47
N GLU A 131 -15.08 25.33 -23.27
CA GLU A 131 -16.20 24.63 -22.59
C GLU A 131 -16.13 24.77 -21.05
N LEU A 132 -14.95 24.82 -20.44
CA LEU A 132 -14.80 24.90 -18.98
C LEU A 132 -15.09 26.30 -18.39
N ASP A 133 -14.97 27.37 -19.18
CA ASP A 133 -15.35 28.73 -18.77
C ASP A 133 -16.88 28.91 -18.66
N SER A 134 -17.65 28.02 -19.30
CA SER A 134 -19.11 28.09 -19.33
C SER A 134 -19.79 27.44 -18.11
N GLU A 135 -19.16 26.41 -17.51
CA GLU A 135 -19.68 25.76 -16.29
C GLU A 135 -19.32 26.51 -15.00
N SER A 136 -18.21 27.28 -15.00
CA SER A 136 -17.81 28.11 -13.85
C SER A 136 -18.72 29.32 -13.63
N ASN A 137 -19.34 29.87 -14.69
CA ASN A 137 -20.16 31.08 -14.61
C ASN A 137 -21.62 30.82 -14.22
N ALA A 138 -22.09 29.56 -14.22
CA ALA A 138 -23.47 29.23 -13.85
C ALA A 138 -23.71 29.23 -12.33
N ASN A 139 -22.66 29.07 -11.51
CA ASN A 139 -22.79 29.00 -10.04
C ASN A 139 -22.65 30.33 -9.31
N ASP A 140 -22.25 31.42 -9.98
CA ASP A 140 -22.09 32.74 -9.36
C ASP A 140 -23.37 33.62 -9.41
N SER A 141 -24.46 33.14 -10.02
CA SER A 141 -25.71 33.90 -10.14
C SER A 141 -26.77 33.61 -9.05
N ALA A 142 -26.44 32.83 -8.01
CA ALA A 142 -27.40 32.43 -6.97
C ALA A 142 -27.18 33.07 -5.58
N SER A 143 -26.39 34.14 -5.46
CA SER A 143 -26.20 34.82 -4.17
C SER A 143 -26.06 36.32 -4.33
N SER A 144 -27.16 36.99 -4.67
CA SER A 144 -27.28 38.45 -4.57
C SER A 144 -28.76 38.87 -4.55
N LEU A 145 -29.40 38.73 -3.39
CA LEU A 145 -30.59 39.49 -3.00
C LEU A 145 -30.83 39.26 -1.51
N GLU A 146 -30.51 40.28 -0.71
CA GLU A 146 -31.30 40.75 0.44
C GLU A 146 -30.52 41.94 1.03
N ALA A 147 -31.06 43.14 0.79
CA ALA A 147 -30.61 44.38 1.36
C ALA A 147 -31.71 44.97 2.25
N ALA A 148 -31.24 45.59 3.34
CA ALA A 148 -31.86 46.70 4.10
C ALA A 148 -32.80 46.36 5.27
N HIS A 149 -32.38 46.78 6.48
CA HIS A 149 -33.09 47.83 7.25
C HIS A 149 -32.28 48.38 8.46
N GLY A 150 -32.30 49.71 8.62
CA GLY A 150 -31.95 50.52 9.81
C GLY A 150 -30.46 50.93 9.92
N GLY A 151 -30.01 52.19 9.82
CA GLY A 151 -30.53 53.46 10.36
C GLY A 151 -30.33 53.49 11.88
N THR A 152 -29.60 54.38 12.55
CA THR A 152 -29.26 55.80 12.33
C THR A 152 -28.23 56.30 13.38
N ALA A 153 -27.49 57.35 13.02
CA ALA A 153 -27.03 58.49 13.85
C ALA A 153 -25.92 58.33 14.91
N GLY A 154 -24.99 59.31 14.92
CA GLY A 154 -24.22 59.69 16.11
C GLY A 154 -22.81 60.22 15.82
N LEU A 155 -22.67 61.54 15.77
CA LEU A 155 -21.42 62.31 15.72
C LEU A 155 -20.66 62.21 17.06
N ASP A 156 -19.32 62.30 17.03
CA ASP A 156 -18.53 63.36 17.70
C ASP A 156 -17.08 62.96 18.05
N ASN A 157 -16.21 63.96 17.88
CA ASN A 157 -14.80 64.03 18.26
C ASN A 157 -14.58 63.85 19.78
N ALA A 158 -13.42 63.32 20.18
CA ALA A 158 -12.36 64.12 20.83
C ALA A 158 -11.28 63.25 21.53
N SER A 159 -10.11 63.86 21.56
CA SER A 159 -8.83 63.50 22.18
C SER A 159 -8.88 63.22 23.69
N THR A 160 -7.79 62.62 24.22
CA THR A 160 -7.02 63.03 25.44
C THR A 160 -6.69 61.88 26.44
N THR A 161 -5.38 61.54 26.49
CA THR A 161 -4.47 61.23 27.63
C THR A 161 -4.50 59.94 28.49
N LEU A 162 -3.31 59.29 28.46
CA LEU A 162 -2.37 58.90 29.55
C LEU A 162 -2.68 57.82 30.60
N GLY A 163 -1.68 56.94 30.77
CA GLY A 163 -1.35 56.13 31.96
C GLY A 163 -0.84 54.73 31.57
N ALA A 164 0.47 54.57 31.28
CA ALA A 164 1.48 53.87 32.12
C ALA A 164 1.24 52.34 32.20
N ASP A 165 2.11 51.43 31.76
CA ASP A 165 3.54 51.30 32.10
C ASP A 165 4.36 50.72 30.94
N GLY A 166 5.63 51.11 30.88
CA GLY A 166 6.59 50.67 29.88
C GLY A 166 7.32 49.37 30.22
N ILE A 167 7.99 48.81 29.21
CA ILE A 167 9.43 48.51 29.21
C ILE A 167 9.87 48.40 27.75
N VAL A 168 10.93 49.16 27.46
CA VAL A 168 11.68 49.22 26.20
C VAL A 168 12.67 48.05 26.18
N VAL A 169 12.99 47.48 25.00
CA VAL A 169 14.38 47.23 24.53
C VAL A 169 14.39 46.59 23.12
N ALA A 170 14.88 47.42 22.20
CA ALA A 170 15.76 47.18 21.05
C ALA A 170 15.52 46.00 20.09
N ALA A 171 15.14 46.39 18.87
CA ALA A 171 15.50 45.71 17.63
C ALA A 171 17.03 45.75 17.42
N SER A 172 17.58 44.68 16.84
CA SER A 172 18.91 44.71 16.21
C SER A 172 18.85 43.95 14.90
N VAL A 173 19.00 44.69 13.81
CA VAL A 173 19.32 44.21 12.47
C VAL A 173 20.80 43.80 12.46
N VAL A 174 21.13 42.62 11.93
CA VAL A 174 22.49 42.33 11.42
C VAL A 174 22.40 41.53 10.12
N HIS A 175 23.22 41.95 9.16
CA HIS A 175 23.38 41.49 7.80
C HIS A 175 24.06 40.12 7.65
N SER A 176 23.75 39.51 6.49
CA SER A 176 24.49 38.55 5.68
C SER A 176 26.01 38.46 5.85
N ALA A 177 26.55 37.24 5.84
CA ALA A 177 27.68 36.82 5.01
C ALA A 177 27.82 35.29 4.99
N ALA A 178 28.09 34.75 3.80
CA ALA A 178 28.40 33.35 3.52
C ALA A 178 29.77 32.94 4.08
N ASP A 179 30.00 31.64 4.35
CA ASP A 179 31.02 30.92 3.58
C ASP A 179 30.92 29.39 3.69
N VAL A 180 31.46 28.81 2.62
CA VAL A 180 31.63 27.44 2.17
C VAL A 180 32.24 26.49 3.20
N ASN A 181 31.70 25.28 3.30
CA ASN A 181 32.54 24.11 3.55
C ASN A 181 32.13 22.91 2.69
N ARG A 182 33.01 22.57 1.75
CA ARG A 182 33.00 21.39 0.88
C ARG A 182 33.86 20.30 1.51
N MET A 183 33.41 19.05 1.41
CA MET A 183 34.15 17.83 0.94
C MET A 183 33.56 16.55 1.57
N PRO A 184 33.84 15.34 1.02
CA PRO A 184 33.98 14.98 -0.38
C PRO A 184 33.08 13.78 -0.77
N ARG A 185 32.84 13.67 -2.09
CA ARG A 185 32.20 12.55 -2.77
C ARG A 185 33.25 11.49 -3.08
N SER A 186 33.00 10.23 -2.73
CA SER A 186 33.70 9.07 -3.32
C SER A 186 32.80 8.42 -4.36
N GLY A 187 33.25 8.46 -5.61
CA GLY A 187 32.55 7.88 -6.76
C GLY A 187 32.80 6.39 -6.88
N TRP A 188 31.79 5.65 -7.32
CA TRP A 188 31.93 4.31 -7.86
C TRP A 188 31.39 4.31 -9.29
N LEU A 189 32.30 4.01 -10.21
CA LEU A 189 32.09 3.83 -11.63
C LEU A 189 31.29 2.53 -11.86
N ALA A 190 30.29 2.60 -12.74
CA ALA A 190 29.71 1.41 -13.36
C ALA A 190 30.70 0.81 -14.37
N PRO A 191 30.64 -0.52 -14.58
CA PRO A 191 30.73 -1.02 -15.94
C PRO A 191 29.54 -1.91 -16.27
N ALA A 192 28.83 -1.51 -17.31
CA ALA A 192 28.01 -2.39 -18.12
C ALA A 192 28.93 -3.33 -18.89
N ALA A 193 28.86 -4.63 -18.59
CA ALA A 193 29.10 -5.77 -19.48
C ALA A 193 29.30 -7.02 -18.63
N LEU A 194 28.22 -7.79 -18.40
CA LEU A 194 28.24 -9.23 -18.09
C LEU A 194 26.80 -9.76 -18.00
N ARG A 195 25.97 -9.39 -18.99
CA ARG A 195 24.67 -10.02 -19.29
C ARG A 195 24.92 -11.09 -20.36
N PRO A 196 25.58 -12.22 -20.02
CA PRO A 196 24.85 -13.49 -20.13
C PRO A 196 25.30 -14.62 -19.16
N LEU A 197 26.15 -14.36 -18.15
CA LEU A 197 26.76 -15.43 -17.36
C LEU A 197 26.02 -15.79 -16.05
N VAL A 198 25.07 -14.97 -15.60
CA VAL A 198 24.34 -15.20 -14.33
C VAL A 198 23.17 -16.19 -14.49
N LEU A 199 22.61 -16.34 -15.69
CA LEU A 199 21.56 -17.35 -15.94
C LEU A 199 22.12 -18.79 -15.92
N ALA A 200 23.41 -18.97 -16.23
CA ALA A 200 24.07 -20.27 -16.19
C ALA A 200 24.41 -20.72 -14.75
N ALA A 201 24.69 -19.78 -13.84
CA ALA A 201 24.97 -20.10 -12.43
C ALA A 201 23.71 -20.51 -11.65
N VAL A 202 22.55 -19.93 -11.98
CA VAL A 202 21.25 -20.32 -11.39
C VAL A 202 20.79 -21.70 -11.87
N LEU A 203 21.08 -22.09 -13.11
CA LEU A 203 20.81 -23.44 -13.62
C LEU A 203 21.82 -24.49 -13.12
N MET A 204 23.09 -24.12 -12.92
CA MET A 204 24.12 -25.03 -12.40
C MET A 204 23.98 -25.31 -10.89
N LEU A 205 23.48 -24.36 -10.09
CA LEU A 205 23.14 -24.59 -8.68
C LEU A 205 21.89 -25.45 -8.50
N ALA A 206 20.96 -25.42 -9.47
CA ALA A 206 19.83 -26.36 -9.49
C ALA A 206 20.27 -27.80 -9.85
N ALA A 207 21.28 -27.98 -10.71
CA ALA A 207 21.84 -29.30 -11.03
C ALA A 207 22.77 -29.87 -9.94
N ALA A 208 23.55 -29.03 -9.24
CA ALA A 208 24.41 -29.46 -8.14
C ALA A 208 23.63 -29.89 -6.88
N GLY A 209 22.44 -29.32 -6.65
CA GLY A 209 21.52 -29.76 -5.58
C GLY A 209 20.91 -31.15 -5.84
N VAL A 210 20.85 -31.60 -7.09
CA VAL A 210 20.37 -32.95 -7.46
C VAL A 210 21.48 -34.00 -7.36
N LEU A 211 22.76 -33.63 -7.51
CA LEU A 211 23.89 -34.56 -7.34
C LEU A 211 24.34 -34.77 -5.88
N LEU A 212 24.00 -33.86 -4.95
CA LEU A 212 24.37 -34.01 -3.53
C LEU A 212 23.32 -34.77 -2.70
N THR A 213 22.12 -35.01 -3.22
CA THR A 213 21.13 -35.90 -2.58
C THR A 213 21.27 -37.36 -3.03
N SER A 214 22.14 -37.64 -4.01
CA SER A 214 22.35 -38.99 -4.56
C SER A 214 23.58 -39.73 -3.99
N ILE A 215 24.42 -39.08 -3.18
CA ILE A 215 25.61 -39.71 -2.55
C ILE A 215 25.28 -40.35 -1.18
N GLN A 216 24.05 -40.16 -0.67
CA GLN A 216 23.63 -40.71 0.62
C GLN A 216 22.68 -41.90 0.51
N ARG A 217 22.76 -42.65 -0.61
CA ARG A 217 22.05 -43.92 -0.78
C ARG A 217 22.85 -44.92 -1.61
N SER A 218 23.67 -45.69 -0.90
CA SER A 218 24.28 -46.98 -1.29
C SER A 218 24.00 -47.91 -0.10
N ASP A 219 23.62 -49.17 -0.17
CA ASP A 219 23.16 -50.07 -1.22
C ASP A 219 22.26 -51.10 -0.51
N SER A 220 21.13 -51.45 -1.11
CA SER A 220 20.55 -52.80 -0.99
C SER A 220 19.59 -52.99 -2.15
N GLU A 221 20.06 -53.78 -3.09
CA GLU A 221 19.34 -54.35 -4.22
C GLU A 221 18.05 -55.04 -3.76
N ALA A 222 16.93 -54.75 -4.42
CA ALA A 222 16.25 -55.72 -5.26
C ALA A 222 15.02 -55.09 -5.93
N GLU A 223 15.05 -55.15 -7.26
CA GLU A 223 13.90 -55.38 -8.14
C GLU A 223 12.86 -54.25 -8.35
N SER A 224 12.93 -53.65 -9.54
CA SER A 224 11.84 -52.89 -10.14
C SER A 224 10.79 -53.86 -10.67
N PRO A 225 9.49 -53.57 -10.48
CA PRO A 225 8.76 -53.14 -11.67
C PRO A 225 7.93 -51.88 -11.42
N ARG A 226 7.71 -51.11 -12.49
CA ARG A 226 6.80 -49.95 -12.54
C ARG A 226 5.39 -50.33 -12.05
N PRO A 227 4.69 -49.35 -11.45
CA PRO A 227 3.43 -48.89 -12.03
C PRO A 227 3.50 -47.36 -12.22
N GLU A 228 3.13 -46.85 -13.39
CA GLU A 228 1.75 -46.51 -13.75
C GLU A 228 1.14 -45.48 -12.78
N SER A 229 0.81 -44.33 -13.36
CA SER A 229 0.23 -43.15 -12.75
C SER A 229 -0.90 -43.47 -11.78
N ALA A 230 -0.64 -43.28 -10.49
CA ALA A 230 -1.69 -43.13 -9.49
C ALA A 230 -1.70 -41.68 -9.01
N ALA A 231 -2.66 -40.92 -9.54
CA ALA A 231 -3.03 -39.61 -9.03
C ALA A 231 -3.32 -39.72 -7.52
N ASN A 232 -2.70 -38.86 -6.72
CA ASN A 232 -2.90 -38.80 -5.28
C ASN A 232 -4.38 -38.42 -4.98
N PRO A 233 -5.20 -39.32 -4.41
CA PRO A 233 -6.62 -39.04 -4.16
C PRO A 233 -6.81 -37.91 -3.14
N ALA A 234 -5.83 -37.63 -2.28
CA ALA A 234 -5.90 -36.55 -1.28
C ALA A 234 -5.92 -35.14 -1.90
N ALA A 235 -5.25 -34.94 -3.04
CA ALA A 235 -5.25 -33.66 -3.75
C ALA A 235 -6.55 -33.44 -4.56
N GLN A 236 -7.22 -34.52 -4.97
CA GLN A 236 -8.53 -34.44 -5.64
C GLN A 236 -9.68 -34.32 -4.64
N GLN A 237 -9.49 -34.79 -3.40
CA GLN A 237 -10.51 -34.72 -2.35
C GLN A 237 -10.66 -33.30 -1.77
N THR A 238 -9.58 -32.49 -1.78
CA THR A 238 -9.64 -31.06 -1.43
C THR A 238 -10.36 -30.21 -2.48
N VAL A 239 -10.36 -30.64 -3.75
CA VAL A 239 -11.10 -29.96 -4.84
C VAL A 239 -12.57 -30.41 -4.90
N ARG A 240 -12.91 -31.59 -4.36
CA ARG A 240 -14.26 -32.15 -4.41
C ARG A 240 -15.18 -31.77 -3.24
N GLN A 241 -14.66 -31.24 -2.14
CA GLN A 241 -15.53 -30.73 -1.09
C GLN A 241 -16.14 -29.39 -1.51
N ALA A 242 -17.39 -29.50 -1.96
CA ALA A 242 -18.36 -28.47 -2.35
C ALA A 242 -18.35 -28.02 -3.82
N ALA A 243 -18.72 -28.95 -4.71
CA ALA A 243 -19.22 -28.65 -6.06
C ALA A 243 -20.58 -27.90 -6.07
N GLY A 244 -20.77 -26.90 -5.20
CA GLY A 244 -22.02 -26.15 -5.09
C GLY A 244 -22.01 -24.94 -4.14
N THR A 245 -20.93 -24.70 -3.39
CA THR A 245 -20.79 -23.47 -2.58
C THR A 245 -19.72 -22.59 -3.18
N ALA A 246 -19.98 -21.28 -3.29
CA ALA A 246 -18.98 -20.32 -3.72
C ALA A 246 -17.67 -20.48 -2.91
N PRO A 247 -16.49 -20.29 -3.52
CA PRO A 247 -15.22 -20.35 -2.80
C PRO A 247 -15.25 -19.46 -1.56
N PHE A 248 -14.77 -19.99 -0.44
CA PHE A 248 -14.73 -19.30 0.86
C PHE A 248 -16.09 -18.89 1.42
N ALA A 249 -17.20 -19.50 1.00
CA ALA A 249 -18.48 -19.27 1.65
C ALA A 249 -18.41 -19.59 3.15
N TYR A 250 -19.20 -18.87 3.95
CA TYR A 250 -19.31 -19.12 5.37
C TYR A 250 -19.70 -20.59 5.64
N LEU A 251 -18.90 -21.27 6.46
CA LEU A 251 -19.18 -22.62 6.91
C LEU A 251 -19.04 -22.69 8.44
N PRO A 252 -19.91 -23.44 9.13
CA PRO A 252 -19.71 -23.76 10.54
C PRO A 252 -18.33 -24.39 10.77
N PHE A 253 -17.76 -24.13 11.95
CA PHE A 253 -16.47 -24.64 12.36
C PHE A 253 -16.43 -24.79 13.89
N ASP A 254 -15.52 -25.63 14.38
CA ASP A 254 -15.24 -25.76 15.80
C ASP A 254 -14.46 -24.53 16.30
N ALA A 255 -15.21 -23.58 16.86
CA ALA A 255 -14.66 -22.34 17.41
C ALA A 255 -13.72 -22.59 18.59
N GLU A 256 -13.97 -23.59 19.43
CA GLU A 256 -13.15 -23.85 20.62
C GLU A 256 -11.83 -24.53 20.25
N ALA A 257 -11.82 -25.40 19.24
CA ALA A 257 -10.59 -25.96 18.67
C ALA A 257 -9.71 -24.86 18.07
N VAL A 258 -10.29 -23.93 17.28
CA VAL A 258 -9.54 -22.80 16.71
C VAL A 258 -9.05 -21.84 17.78
N LYS A 259 -9.87 -21.48 18.79
CA LYS A 259 -9.41 -20.68 19.93
C LYS A 259 -8.26 -21.37 20.66
N SER A 260 -8.32 -22.68 20.84
CA SER A 260 -7.26 -23.45 21.51
C SER A 260 -5.96 -23.41 20.72
N TYR A 261 -6.03 -23.56 19.39
CA TYR A 261 -4.89 -23.39 18.49
C TYR A 261 -4.28 -21.99 18.61
N LEU A 262 -5.11 -20.93 18.57
CA LEU A 262 -4.65 -19.55 18.72
C LEU A 262 -4.00 -19.29 20.08
N LYS A 263 -4.58 -19.81 21.17
CA LYS A 263 -3.98 -19.75 22.53
C LYS A 263 -2.62 -20.42 22.58
N GLY A 264 -2.45 -21.58 21.94
CA GLY A 264 -1.16 -22.27 21.82
C GLY A 264 -0.08 -21.45 21.09
N ARG A 265 -0.48 -20.44 20.32
CA ARG A 265 0.40 -19.49 19.64
C ARG A 265 0.59 -18.17 20.39
N ASP A 266 0.19 -18.11 21.67
CA ASP A 266 0.16 -16.87 22.46
C ASP A 266 -0.68 -15.75 21.79
N SER A 267 -1.69 -16.10 21.00
CA SER A 267 -2.43 -15.12 20.20
C SER A 267 -3.40 -14.26 21.03
N MET A 268 -3.36 -12.95 20.82
CA MET A 268 -4.37 -12.02 21.34
C MET A 268 -5.74 -12.23 20.66
N LEU A 269 -5.76 -12.76 19.43
CA LEU A 269 -6.99 -12.99 18.67
C LEU A 269 -7.87 -14.12 19.24
N ALA A 270 -7.37 -14.90 20.20
CA ALA A 270 -8.16 -15.89 20.93
C ALA A 270 -9.01 -15.31 22.06
N GLU A 271 -8.77 -14.04 22.42
CA GLU A 271 -9.45 -13.36 23.53
C GLU A 271 -10.60 -12.49 23.04
N ARG A 272 -11.50 -12.14 23.95
CA ARG A 272 -12.51 -11.11 23.70
C ARG A 272 -11.85 -9.73 23.64
N PRO A 273 -12.31 -8.83 22.76
CA PRO A 273 -13.42 -8.99 21.82
C PRO A 273 -13.02 -9.59 20.46
N TYR A 274 -11.75 -9.93 20.27
CA TYR A 274 -11.16 -10.16 18.96
C TYR A 274 -11.73 -11.37 18.23
N PHE A 275 -11.79 -12.52 18.90
CA PHE A 275 -12.26 -13.75 18.26
C PHE A 275 -13.70 -13.59 17.76
N GLU A 276 -14.58 -13.08 18.62
CA GLU A 276 -16.00 -12.92 18.34
C GLU A 276 -16.23 -11.87 17.25
N ALA A 277 -15.49 -10.76 17.27
CA ALA A 277 -15.60 -9.72 16.24
C ALA A 277 -15.23 -10.27 14.85
N ILE A 278 -14.14 -11.03 14.74
CA ILE A 278 -13.71 -11.63 13.47
C ILE A 278 -14.78 -12.60 12.95
N VAL A 279 -15.29 -13.48 13.80
CA VAL A 279 -16.32 -14.47 13.42
C VAL A 279 -17.63 -13.79 13.03
N GLU A 280 -18.03 -12.76 13.76
CA GLU A 280 -19.24 -12.00 13.49
C GLU A 280 -19.14 -11.23 12.16
N SER A 281 -18.01 -10.57 11.88
CA SER A 281 -17.78 -9.92 10.59
C SER A 281 -17.78 -10.92 9.43
N ALA A 282 -17.16 -12.09 9.60
CA ALA A 282 -17.22 -13.18 8.61
C ALA A 282 -18.66 -13.59 8.31
N ARG A 283 -19.46 -13.80 9.37
CA ARG A 283 -20.87 -14.19 9.28
C ARG A 283 -21.70 -13.13 8.56
N GLN A 284 -21.52 -11.85 8.88
CA GLN A 284 -22.23 -10.73 8.25
C GLN A 284 -21.98 -10.63 6.75
N HIS A 285 -20.78 -10.99 6.31
CA HIS A 285 -20.38 -10.92 4.90
C HIS A 285 -20.43 -12.27 4.17
N GLY A 286 -20.89 -13.34 4.82
CA GLY A 286 -21.02 -14.66 4.21
C GLY A 286 -19.68 -15.30 3.80
N ILE A 287 -18.57 -14.89 4.41
CA ILE A 287 -17.23 -15.41 4.14
C ILE A 287 -16.79 -16.34 5.26
N ASP A 288 -15.96 -17.33 4.94
CA ASP A 288 -15.43 -18.29 5.89
C ASP A 288 -14.59 -17.60 6.99
N PRO A 289 -14.94 -17.73 8.29
CA PRO A 289 -14.17 -17.14 9.38
C PRO A 289 -12.73 -17.64 9.44
N LEU A 290 -12.46 -18.89 9.02
CA LEU A 290 -11.11 -19.42 8.99
C LEU A 290 -10.22 -18.67 7.98
N LEU A 291 -10.80 -18.10 6.92
CA LEU A 291 -10.06 -17.28 5.95
C LEU A 291 -9.57 -15.98 6.59
N LEU A 292 -10.42 -15.31 7.38
CA LEU A 292 -9.99 -14.11 8.12
C LEU A 292 -8.87 -14.42 9.09
N PHE A 293 -8.99 -15.50 9.88
CA PHE A 293 -7.89 -15.91 10.77
C PHE A 293 -6.62 -16.26 9.99
N ALA A 294 -6.73 -16.85 8.80
CA ALA A 294 -5.58 -17.13 7.95
C ALA A 294 -4.88 -15.87 7.46
N VAL A 295 -5.65 -14.86 7.01
CA VAL A 295 -5.12 -13.55 6.64
C VAL A 295 -4.44 -12.87 7.83
N ALA A 296 -5.08 -12.80 8.98
CA ALA A 296 -4.47 -12.24 10.20
C ALA A 296 -3.20 -13.01 10.64
N GLY A 297 -3.19 -14.33 10.44
CA GLY A 297 -2.03 -15.19 10.64
C GLY A 297 -0.87 -14.83 9.70
N GLN A 298 -1.16 -14.61 8.43
CA GLN A 298 -0.17 -14.24 7.43
C GLN A 298 0.38 -12.82 7.64
N GLU A 299 -0.50 -11.87 7.97
CA GLU A 299 -0.14 -10.45 8.11
C GLU A 299 0.62 -10.16 9.41
N GLN A 300 0.18 -10.75 10.53
CA GLN A 300 0.64 -10.38 11.87
C GLN A 300 1.04 -11.57 12.74
N GLY A 301 1.19 -12.77 12.16
CA GLY A 301 1.59 -13.96 12.91
C GLY A 301 0.61 -14.36 14.00
N PHE A 302 -0.68 -14.05 13.82
CA PHE A 302 -1.76 -14.17 14.82
C PHE A 302 -1.62 -13.25 16.03
N VAL A 303 -0.80 -12.20 15.97
CA VAL A 303 -0.66 -11.20 17.04
C VAL A 303 -0.31 -11.83 18.40
N PRO A 304 0.92 -12.33 18.60
CA PRO A 304 1.37 -12.82 19.89
C PRO A 304 1.21 -11.73 20.98
N LYS A 305 0.72 -12.08 22.16
CA LYS A 305 0.53 -11.13 23.29
C LYS A 305 1.85 -10.53 23.75
N SER A 306 2.93 -11.30 23.59
CA SER A 306 4.31 -10.88 23.80
C SER A 306 4.83 -9.84 22.79
N ALA A 307 4.12 -9.61 21.67
CA ALA A 307 4.52 -8.62 20.67
C ALA A 307 4.42 -7.19 21.22
N LYS A 308 5.36 -6.33 20.81
CA LYS A 308 5.26 -4.90 21.09
C LYS A 308 4.01 -4.36 20.41
N LYS A 309 3.21 -3.58 21.15
CA LYS A 309 1.94 -3.02 20.67
C LYS A 309 0.91 -4.08 20.25
N ALA A 310 0.92 -5.28 20.84
CA ALA A 310 -0.01 -6.37 20.51
C ALA A 310 -1.49 -5.91 20.50
N LYS A 311 -1.90 -5.06 21.45
CA LYS A 311 -3.27 -4.50 21.49
C LYS A 311 -3.60 -3.65 20.26
N GLN A 312 -2.68 -2.77 19.85
CA GLN A 312 -2.87 -1.94 18.65
C GLN A 312 -2.87 -2.79 17.38
N ILE A 313 -2.01 -3.80 17.30
CA ILE A 313 -1.99 -4.72 16.15
C ILE A 313 -3.29 -5.52 16.11
N ALA A 314 -3.79 -5.99 17.25
CA ALA A 314 -5.03 -6.75 17.34
C ALA A 314 -6.27 -5.93 16.95
N ASN A 315 -6.21 -4.60 16.98
CA ASN A 315 -7.28 -3.74 16.47
C ASN A 315 -7.35 -3.67 14.94
N ASN A 316 -6.26 -3.98 14.24
CA ASN A 316 -6.23 -4.09 12.77
C ASN A 316 -5.22 -5.18 12.35
N PRO A 317 -5.55 -6.47 12.57
CA PRO A 317 -4.63 -7.57 12.31
C PRO A 317 -4.49 -7.89 10.82
N PHE A 318 -5.28 -7.23 9.97
CA PHE A 318 -5.39 -7.47 8.53
C PHE A 318 -4.61 -6.47 7.68
N ASN A 319 -4.04 -5.42 8.31
CA ASN A 319 -3.47 -4.27 7.62
C ASN A 319 -4.43 -3.59 6.62
N VAL A 320 -5.74 -3.56 6.94
CA VAL A 320 -6.68 -2.76 6.13
C VAL A 320 -6.25 -1.28 6.16
N PHE A 321 -6.41 -0.60 5.03
CA PHE A 321 -5.83 0.74 4.82
C PHE A 321 -4.32 0.80 5.07
N ASN A 322 -3.58 -0.14 4.45
CA ASN A 322 -2.11 -0.21 4.38
C ASN A 322 -1.39 -0.73 5.63
N SER A 323 -1.77 -0.32 6.84
CA SER A 323 -1.14 -0.81 8.08
C SER A 323 -1.95 -0.43 9.32
N TRP A 324 -1.87 -1.24 10.37
CA TRP A 324 -2.37 -0.89 11.71
C TRP A 324 -1.71 0.37 12.31
N GLU A 325 -0.53 0.76 11.83
CA GLU A 325 0.15 2.01 12.23
C GLU A 325 -0.51 3.24 11.60
N THR A 326 -1.04 3.11 10.39
CA THR A 326 -1.73 4.19 9.66
C THR A 326 -3.20 4.24 10.02
N TYR A 327 -3.83 3.08 10.18
CA TYR A 327 -5.24 2.92 10.50
C TYR A 327 -5.39 2.02 11.73
N ASN A 328 -5.37 2.64 12.92
CA ASN A 328 -5.65 1.95 14.18
C ASN A 328 -7.08 2.25 14.62
N THR A 329 -7.95 1.26 14.49
CA THR A 329 -9.39 1.37 14.76
C THR A 329 -9.76 0.42 15.91
N ASP A 330 -10.93 -0.21 15.87
CA ASP A 330 -11.24 -1.42 16.63
C ASP A 330 -11.34 -2.66 15.74
N ILE A 331 -11.28 -3.84 16.37
CA ILE A 331 -11.30 -5.12 15.65
C ILE A 331 -12.59 -5.36 14.86
N GLY A 332 -13.74 -4.84 15.30
CA GLY A 332 -15.01 -4.99 14.58
C GLY A 332 -14.97 -4.26 13.24
N ASP A 333 -14.50 -3.00 13.27
CA ASP A 333 -14.35 -2.18 12.07
C ASP A 333 -13.33 -2.79 11.09
N SER A 334 -12.11 -3.12 11.55
CA SER A 334 -11.09 -3.69 10.67
C SER A 334 -11.46 -5.08 10.13
N SER A 335 -12.12 -5.92 10.94
CA SER A 335 -12.64 -7.22 10.49
C SER A 335 -13.77 -7.06 9.48
N GLY A 336 -14.67 -6.10 9.67
CA GLY A 336 -15.75 -5.80 8.75
C GLY A 336 -15.23 -5.37 7.37
N ILE A 337 -14.23 -4.46 7.36
CA ILE A 337 -13.58 -4.03 6.11
C ILE A 337 -12.91 -5.21 5.40
N ALA A 338 -12.13 -6.01 6.12
CA ALA A 338 -11.45 -7.17 5.56
C ALA A 338 -12.44 -8.21 5.01
N ALA A 339 -13.47 -8.54 5.79
CA ALA A 339 -14.50 -9.50 5.41
C ALA A 339 -15.29 -9.05 4.17
N LYS A 340 -15.68 -7.77 4.12
CA LYS A 340 -16.36 -7.18 2.96
C LYS A 340 -15.49 -7.24 1.69
N LEU A 341 -14.20 -6.92 1.82
CA LEU A 341 -13.26 -7.00 0.69
C LEU A 341 -13.11 -8.44 0.21
N LEU A 342 -12.86 -9.39 1.11
CA LEU A 342 -12.69 -10.80 0.75
C LEU A 342 -13.96 -11.39 0.14
N ALA A 343 -15.14 -11.06 0.66
CA ALA A 343 -16.42 -11.46 0.07
C ALA A 343 -16.59 -10.92 -1.36
N LYS A 344 -16.24 -9.64 -1.59
CA LYS A 344 -16.25 -9.05 -2.93
C LYS A 344 -15.29 -9.77 -3.88
N LEU A 345 -14.07 -10.08 -3.42
CA LEU A 345 -13.08 -10.77 -4.24
C LEU A 345 -13.49 -12.20 -4.56
N ALA A 346 -14.01 -12.93 -3.56
CA ALA A 346 -14.48 -14.30 -3.71
C ALA A 346 -15.65 -14.43 -4.70
N ALA A 347 -16.59 -13.48 -4.66
CA ALA A 347 -17.71 -13.43 -5.62
C ALA A 347 -17.26 -13.19 -7.08
N GLY A 348 -16.06 -12.62 -7.27
CA GLY A 348 -15.50 -12.30 -8.58
C GLY A 348 -14.59 -13.39 -9.17
N ILE A 349 -14.42 -14.54 -8.51
CA ILE A 349 -13.52 -15.60 -8.98
C ILE A 349 -14.08 -16.22 -10.28
N PRO A 350 -13.35 -16.14 -11.41
CA PRO A 350 -13.74 -16.82 -12.65
C PRO A 350 -13.67 -18.35 -12.53
N GLU A 351 -14.43 -19.05 -13.38
CA GLU A 351 -14.35 -20.51 -13.45
C GLU A 351 -12.92 -20.98 -13.81
N GLY A 352 -12.40 -21.96 -13.06
CA GLY A 352 -11.06 -22.52 -13.28
C GLY A 352 -9.89 -21.70 -12.71
N GLU A 353 -10.14 -20.50 -12.18
CA GLU A 353 -9.10 -19.72 -11.48
C GLU A 353 -8.84 -20.26 -10.07
N GLU A 354 -7.58 -20.19 -9.64
CA GLU A 354 -7.20 -20.63 -8.29
C GLU A 354 -7.60 -19.55 -7.27
N PRO A 355 -8.45 -19.86 -6.27
CA PRO A 355 -9.07 -18.83 -5.43
C PRO A 355 -8.10 -17.93 -4.65
N PHE A 356 -7.01 -18.48 -4.11
CA PHE A 356 -6.04 -17.70 -3.34
C PHE A 356 -5.20 -16.78 -4.23
N ALA A 357 -4.77 -17.27 -5.38
CA ALA A 357 -4.05 -16.51 -6.39
C ALA A 357 -4.91 -15.37 -6.95
N TRP A 358 -6.22 -15.62 -7.16
CA TRP A 358 -7.17 -14.58 -7.56
C TRP A 358 -7.27 -13.46 -6.53
N MET A 359 -7.46 -13.80 -5.24
CA MET A 359 -7.51 -12.80 -4.17
C MET A 359 -6.22 -11.98 -4.07
N ASN A 360 -5.06 -12.62 -4.28
CA ASN A 360 -3.77 -11.94 -4.19
C ASN A 360 -3.65 -10.75 -5.14
N ARG A 361 -4.25 -10.82 -6.33
CA ARG A 361 -4.19 -9.75 -7.34
C ARG A 361 -4.65 -8.39 -6.82
N THR A 362 -5.49 -8.38 -5.77
CA THR A 362 -6.00 -7.16 -5.15
C THR A 362 -5.57 -7.01 -3.69
N TYR A 363 -5.48 -8.10 -2.92
CA TYR A 363 -5.31 -8.00 -1.48
C TYR A 363 -3.86 -7.63 -1.08
N ALA A 364 -2.86 -8.22 -1.73
CA ALA A 364 -1.47 -8.05 -1.36
C ALA A 364 -0.54 -8.02 -2.58
N GLU A 365 0.57 -7.31 -2.47
CA GLU A 365 1.52 -7.20 -3.59
C GLU A 365 2.55 -8.32 -3.62
N ASP A 366 2.76 -8.97 -2.47
CA ASP A 366 3.71 -10.07 -2.35
C ASP A 366 3.13 -11.28 -3.11
N PRO A 367 3.79 -11.76 -4.18
CA PRO A 367 3.27 -12.86 -4.98
C PRO A 367 3.14 -14.17 -4.16
N LEU A 368 3.90 -14.30 -3.07
CA LEU A 368 3.87 -15.47 -2.18
C LEU A 368 2.91 -15.31 -1.00
N TRP A 369 2.24 -14.16 -0.87
CA TRP A 369 1.27 -13.96 0.22
C TRP A 369 0.15 -15.00 0.18
N SER A 370 -0.36 -15.29 -1.02
CA SER A 370 -1.44 -16.26 -1.22
C SER A 370 -1.07 -17.68 -0.80
N ASP A 371 0.19 -18.10 -0.99
CA ASP A 371 0.66 -19.41 -0.55
C ASP A 371 0.70 -19.51 0.98
N GLY A 372 1.09 -18.43 1.65
CA GLY A 372 1.06 -18.34 3.12
C GLY A 372 -0.36 -18.42 3.67
N VAL A 373 -1.29 -17.63 3.10
CA VAL A 373 -2.71 -17.70 3.50
C VAL A 373 -3.29 -19.08 3.22
N ARG A 374 -3.01 -19.68 2.05
CA ARG A 374 -3.49 -21.04 1.71
C ARG A 374 -3.00 -22.08 2.71
N ALA A 375 -1.71 -22.05 3.07
CA ALA A 375 -1.14 -22.98 4.03
C ALA A 375 -1.75 -22.83 5.44
N ILE A 376 -1.90 -21.58 5.91
CA ILE A 376 -2.50 -21.31 7.21
C ILE A 376 -3.98 -21.72 7.22
N TYR A 377 -4.72 -21.37 6.16
CA TYR A 377 -6.12 -21.72 6.03
C TYR A 377 -6.35 -23.23 6.02
N ALA A 378 -5.55 -23.99 5.26
CA ALA A 378 -5.60 -25.44 5.28
C ALA A 378 -5.34 -26.02 6.68
N LYS A 379 -4.40 -25.44 7.44
CA LYS A 379 -4.15 -25.84 8.83
C LYS A 379 -5.34 -25.54 9.74
N LEU A 380 -5.97 -24.37 9.58
CA LEU A 380 -7.15 -24.00 10.37
C LEU A 380 -8.35 -24.88 10.02
N GLN A 381 -8.54 -25.24 8.74
CA GLN A 381 -9.56 -26.21 8.34
C GLN A 381 -9.32 -27.57 8.98
N SER A 382 -8.07 -28.07 9.01
CA SER A 382 -7.76 -29.37 9.60
C SER A 382 -8.05 -29.44 11.10
N ILE A 383 -8.20 -28.31 11.78
CA ILE A 383 -8.47 -28.22 13.23
C ILE A 383 -9.95 -27.89 13.47
N GLY A 384 -10.46 -26.88 12.76
CA GLY A 384 -11.82 -26.37 12.94
C GLY A 384 -12.89 -27.19 12.22
N ARG A 385 -12.51 -28.21 11.46
CA ARG A 385 -13.44 -29.05 10.68
C ARG A 385 -13.12 -30.54 10.76
N GLU A 386 -12.50 -31.00 11.85
CA GLU A 386 -12.19 -32.42 12.00
C GLU A 386 -13.40 -33.28 11.64
N GLN A 387 -13.13 -34.21 10.73
CA GLN A 387 -14.07 -35.14 10.14
C GLN A 387 -14.56 -36.02 11.28
N GLY A 388 -15.86 -35.95 11.58
CA GLY A 388 -16.49 -36.99 12.39
C GLY A 388 -16.17 -38.34 11.75
N GLU A 389 -15.53 -39.20 12.53
CA GLU A 389 -15.37 -40.64 12.22
C GLU A 389 -16.71 -41.29 11.92
#